data_AF-A0A1C6IH54-F1
#
_entry.id   AF-A0A1C6IH54-F1
#
_cell.length_a   1.000
_cell.length_b   1.000
_cell.length_c   1.000
_cell.angle_alpha   90.00
_cell.angle_beta   90.00
_cell.angle_gamma   90.00
#
_symmetry.space_group_name_H-M   'P 1'
#
loop_
_entity.id
_entity.type
_entity.pdbx_description
1 polymer ?
#
loop_
_entity_poly.entity_id
_entity_poly.type
_entity_poly.pdbx_seq_one_letter_code
_entity_poly.pdbx_strand_id
1 'polypeptide(L)' 'MYHYIFFDLDGTLTDSKEGILNSLRYAFDKLGEPVPPESTLIKFIGPPLQDSFAEFCGFSAERAAEAIAARSSASRRL' A
#
# COMPACT_ATOMS: atom_id res chain seq x y z
N MET A 1 -19.85 20.43 22.86
CA MET A 1 -18.38 20.38 23.07
C MET A 1 -17.95 18.94 22.81
N TYR A 2 -16.99 18.71 21.93
CA TYR A 2 -16.41 17.36 21.76
C TYR A 2 -15.23 17.21 22.70
N HIS A 3 -15.18 16.12 23.46
CA HIS A 3 -14.08 15.84 24.40
C HIS A 3 -12.94 15.04 23.74
N TYR A 4 -13.25 14.31 22.65
CA TYR A 4 -12.29 13.51 21.91
C TYR A 4 -12.58 13.62 20.42
N ILE A 5 -11.52 13.74 19.62
CA ILE A 5 -11.55 13.72 18.16
C ILE A 5 -10.47 12.74 17.71
N PHE A 6 -10.85 11.77 16.89
CA PHE A 6 -9.93 10.82 16.29
C PHE A 6 -9.64 11.24 14.85
N PHE A 7 -8.37 11.19 14.48
CA PHE A 7 -7.92 11.43 13.12
C PHE A 7 -7.28 10.17 12.59
N ASP A 8 -7.60 9.83 11.35
CA ASP A 8 -6.78 8.92 10.58
C ASP A 8 -5.46 9.63 10.19
N LEU A 9 -4.45 8.87 9.77
CA LEU A 9 -3.15 9.43 9.43
C LEU A 9 -3.06 9.75 7.94
N ASP A 10 -3.10 8.71 7.11
CA ASP A 10 -2.85 8.78 5.68
C ASP A 10 -4.04 9.40 4.94
N GLY A 11 -3.82 10.52 4.25
CA GLY A 11 -4.89 11.26 3.56
C GLY A 11 -5.78 12.12 4.48
N THR A 12 -5.55 12.09 5.80
CA THR A 12 -6.24 12.95 6.77
C THR A 12 -5.30 13.96 7.41
N LEU A 13 -4.17 13.50 7.98
CA LEU A 13 -3.15 14.38 8.59
C LEU A 13 -1.93 14.58 7.68
N THR A 14 -1.64 13.63 6.79
CA THR A 14 -0.49 13.66 5.89
C THR A 14 -0.89 13.39 4.44
N ASP A 15 -0.22 14.05 3.50
CA ASP A 15 -0.26 13.66 2.08
C ASP A 15 0.82 12.59 1.83
N SER A 16 0.59 11.40 2.39
CA SER A 16 1.48 10.24 2.26
C SER A 16 1.29 9.48 0.95
N LYS A 17 0.40 9.96 0.06
CA LYS A 17 0.04 9.30 -1.20
C LYS A 17 1.27 8.92 -2.01
N GLU A 18 2.17 9.88 -2.25
CA GLU A 18 3.34 9.63 -3.10
C GLU A 18 4.27 8.54 -2.51
N GLY A 19 4.53 8.60 -1.21
CA GLY A 19 5.36 7.61 -0.52
C GLY A 19 4.75 6.20 -0.56
N ILE A 20 3.43 6.09 -0.39
CA ILE A 20 2.70 4.83 -0.49
C ILE A 20 2.78 4.28 -1.92
N LEU A 21 2.49 5.12 -2.92
CA LEU A 21 2.54 4.72 -4.33
C LEU A 21 3.94 4.25 -4.74
N ASN A 22 4.99 4.97 -4.32
CA ASN A 22 6.37 4.58 -4.63
C ASN A 22 6.77 3.26 -3.94
N SER A 23 6.31 3.05 -2.71
CA SER A 23 6.53 1.78 -1.99
C SER A 23 5.82 0.60 -2.66
N LEU A 24 4.61 0.80 -3.20
CA LEU A 24 3.89 -0.23 -3.95
C LEU A 24 4.56 -0.52 -5.28
N ARG A 25 4.93 0.52 -6.05
CA ARG A 25 5.68 0.38 -7.31
C ARG A 25 6.95 -0.44 -7.11
N TYR A 26 7.70 -0.15 -6.05
CA TYR A 26 8.88 -0.92 -5.68
C TYR A 26 8.58 -2.40 -5.39
N ALA A 27 7.49 -2.69 -4.67
CA ALA A 27 7.10 -4.07 -4.40
C ALA A 27 6.78 -4.84 -5.68
N PHE A 28 6.01 -4.25 -6.61
CA PHE A 28 5.71 -4.86 -7.91
C PHE A 28 6.99 -5.10 -8.73
N ASP A 29 7.88 -4.11 -8.81
CA ASP A 29 9.18 -4.25 -9.50
C ASP A 29 10.03 -5.38 -8.89
N LYS A 30 10.09 -5.47 -7.56
CA LYS A 30 10.82 -6.55 -6.86
C LYS A 30 10.25 -7.94 -7.07
N LEU A 31 8.94 -8.06 -7.25
CA LEU A 31 8.27 -9.32 -7.53
C LEU A 31 8.31 -9.72 -9.00
N GLY A 32 8.83 -8.85 -9.88
CA GLY A 32 8.82 -9.03 -11.33
C GLY A 32 7.44 -8.91 -11.95
N GLU A 33 6.52 -8.22 -11.27
CA GLU A 33 5.13 -8.07 -11.67
C GLU A 33 4.90 -6.74 -12.40
N PRO A 34 3.97 -6.69 -13.36
CA PRO A 34 3.60 -5.44 -14.01
C PRO A 34 2.98 -4.50 -12.98
N VAL A 35 3.50 -3.28 -12.90
CA VAL A 35 2.98 -2.24 -12.02
C VAL A 35 1.56 -1.85 -12.48
N PRO A 36 0.54 -1.96 -11.62
CA PRO A 36 -0.81 -1.52 -11.96
C PRO A 36 -0.89 -0.01 -12.26
N PRO A 37 -1.92 0.44 -13.00
CA PRO A 37 -2.20 1.86 -13.16
C PRO A 37 -2.32 2.58 -11.81
N GLU A 38 -1.94 3.86 -11.75
CA GLU A 38 -2.02 4.64 -10.51
C GLU A 38 -3.43 4.64 -9.91
N SER A 39 -4.47 4.65 -10.75
CA SER A 39 -5.87 4.55 -10.30
C SER A 39 -6.18 3.27 -9.53
N THR A 40 -5.45 2.18 -9.79
CA THR A 40 -5.51 0.93 -9.02
C THR A 40 -4.68 1.05 -7.76
N LEU A 41 -3.47 1.61 -7.84
CA LEU A 41 -2.57 1.77 -6.69
C LEU A 41 -3.16 2.67 -5.59
N ILE A 42 -3.94 3.69 -5.97
CA ILE A 42 -4.62 4.57 -5.00
C ILE A 42 -5.61 3.78 -4.13
N LYS A 43 -6.20 2.70 -4.64
CA LYS A 43 -7.16 1.87 -3.87
C LYS A 43 -6.50 1.09 -2.73
N PHE A 44 -5.17 1.00 -2.71
CA PHE A 44 -4.41 0.39 -1.62
C PHE A 44 -4.24 1.34 -0.42
N ILE A 45 -4.63 2.62 -0.54
CA ILE A 45 -4.54 3.60 0.56
C ILE A 45 -5.79 3.48 1.42
N GLY A 46 -5.62 3.03 2.67
CA GLY A 46 -6.71 2.85 3.64
C GLY A 46 -6.94 1.38 4.03
N PRO A 47 -7.33 0.48 3.12
CA PRO A 47 -7.58 -0.92 3.46
C PRO A 47 -6.29 -1.69 3.79
N PRO A 48 -6.40 -2.84 4.47
CA PRO A 48 -5.25 -3.72 4.68
C PRO A 48 -4.65 -4.17 3.34
N LEU A 49 -3.32 -4.22 3.27
CA LEU A 49 -2.61 -4.53 2.02
C LEU A 49 -2.96 -5.90 1.47
N GLN A 50 -3.12 -6.90 2.34
CA GLN A 50 -3.48 -8.25 1.93
C GLN A 50 -4.82 -8.28 1.19
N ASP A 51 -5.79 -7.49 1.65
CA ASP A 51 -7.12 -7.42 1.04
C ASP A 51 -7.02 -6.73 -0.32
N SER A 52 -6.21 -5.66 -0.41
CA SER A 52 -5.98 -4.94 -1.67
C SER A 52 -5.26 -5.78 -2.72
N PHE A 53 -4.26 -6.57 -2.32
CA PHE A 53 -3.56 -7.48 -3.23
C PHE A 53 -4.47 -8.61 -3.72
N ALA A 54 -5.34 -9.13 -2.85
CA ALA A 54 -6.32 -10.13 -3.24
C ALA A 54 -7.37 -9.55 -4.20
N GLU A 55 -7.97 -8.40 -3.86
CA GLU A 55 -9.07 -7.80 -4.61
C GLU A 55 -8.64 -7.22 -5.96
N PHE A 56 -7.51 -6.49 -6.00
CA PHE A 56 -7.12 -5.72 -7.19
C PHE A 56 -6.04 -6.40 -8.05
N CYS A 57 -5.35 -7.40 -7.50
CA CYS A 57 -4.28 -8.11 -8.20
C CYS A 57 -4.51 -9.62 -8.31
N GLY A 58 -5.54 -10.17 -7.65
CA GLY A 58 -5.82 -11.60 -7.67
C GLY A 58 -4.75 -12.45 -7.00
N PHE A 59 -3.95 -11.85 -6.11
CA PHE A 59 -2.86 -12.56 -5.43
C PHE A 59 -3.42 -13.56 -4.42
N SER A 60 -2.77 -14.73 -4.31
CA SER A 60 -3.01 -15.63 -3.20
C SER A 60 -2.53 -15.01 -1.88
N ALA A 61 -2.93 -15.58 -0.75
CA ALA A 61 -2.48 -15.11 0.56
C ALA A 61 -0.94 -15.16 0.70
N GLU A 62 -0.31 -16.21 0.16
CA GLU A 62 1.15 -16.37 0.14
C GLU A 62 1.81 -15.28 -0.71
N ARG A 63 1.27 -15.03 -1.91
CA ARG A 63 1.82 -14.01 -2.82
C ARG A 63 1.63 -12.60 -2.27
N ALA A 64 0.50 -12.33 -1.62
CA ALA A 64 0.27 -11.07 -0.91
C ALA A 64 1.28 -10.88 0.25
N ALA A 65 1.59 -11.94 1.00
CA ALA A 65 2.60 -11.88 2.05
C ALA A 65 4.01 -11.60 1.50
N GLU A 66 4.38 -12.23 0.38
CA GLU A 66 5.63 -11.91 -0.34
C GLU A 66 5.69 -10.44 -0.77
N ALA A 67 4.60 -9.91 -1.29
CA ALA A 67 4.50 -8.51 -1.71
C ALA A 67 4.65 -7.52 -0.55
N ILE A 68 4.00 -7.83 0.59
CA ILE A 68 4.11 -7.03 1.81
C ILE A 68 5.54 -7.07 2.36
N ALA A 69 6.18 -8.25 2.37
CA ALA A 69 7.58 -8.39 2.76
C ALA A 69 8.51 -7.59 1.85
N ALA A 70 8.31 -7.64 0.53
CA ALA A 70 9.09 -6.86 -0.45
C ALA A 70 8.98 -5.36 -0.19
N ARG A 71 7.77 -4.83 0.09
CA ARG A 71 7.55 -3.43 0.46
C ARG A 71 8.31 -3.03 1.74
N SER A 72 8.33 -3.88 2.76
CA SER A 72 9.01 -3.57 4.03
C SER A 72 10.51 -3.32 3.88
N SER A 73 11.13 -3.92 2.86
CA SER A 73 12.53 -3.68 2.50
C SER A 73 12.79 -2.30 1.86
N ALA A 74 11.76 -1.68 1.29
CA ALA A 74 11.81 -0.32 0.74
C ALA A 74 11.79 0.75 1.86
N SER A 75 10.99 0.53 2.91
CA SER A 75 10.84 1.46 4.02
C SER A 75 12.09 1.61 4.91
N ARG A 76 13.08 0.71 4.80
CA ARG A 76 14.39 0.81 5.49
C ARG A 76 15.43 1.60 4.70
N ARG A 77 15.11 2.10 3.51
CA ARG A 77 16.01 2.85 2.63
C ARG A 77 15.59 4.31 2.41
N LEU A 78 14.47 4.72 3.00
CA LEU A 78 14.04 6.12 3.13
C LEU A 78 14.36 6.58 4.56
#